data_AF-X1Q1N6-F1
#
_entry.id   AF-X1Q1N6-F1
#
_cell.length_a   1.000
_cell.length_b   1.000
_cell.length_c   1.000
_cell.angle_alpha   90.00
_cell.angle_beta   90.00
_cell.angle_gamma   90.00
#
_symmetry.space_group_name_H-M   'P 1'
#
loop_
_entity.id
_entity.type
_entity.pdbx_description
1 polymer ?
#
loop_
_entity_poly.entity_id
_entity_poly.type
_entity_poly.pdbx_seq_one_letter_code
_entity_poly.pdbx_strand_id
1 'polypeptide(L)' 'IANLVNILNPEIVIIGGDYYKVKNLIGESIKETASLRSWPINKETEIVFTDFGLDACVYGAATLVIKKFLDYGYDYFIK' A
#
# COMPACT_ATOMS: atom_id res chain seq x y z
N ILE A 1 4.19 10.53 -3.85
CA ILE A 1 2.92 9.89 -4.26
C ILE A 1 2.69 10.04 -5.75
N ALA A 2 2.47 11.25 -6.30
CA ALA A 2 2.26 11.46 -7.74
C ALA A 2 3.29 10.78 -8.66
N ASN A 3 4.59 10.86 -8.35
CA ASN A 3 5.61 10.17 -9.15
C ASN A 3 5.42 8.64 -9.18
N LEU A 4 5.01 8.03 -8.06
CA LEU A 4 4.71 6.61 -8.01
C LEU A 4 3.45 6.28 -8.81
N VAL A 5 2.43 7.13 -8.73
CA VAL A 5 1.20 7.01 -9.54
C VAL A 5 1.54 7.06 -11.04
N ASN A 6 2.38 8.01 -11.46
CA ASN A 6 2.79 8.17 -12.85
C ASN A 6 3.59 6.97 -13.39
N ILE A 7 4.42 6.34 -12.56
CA ILE A 7 5.28 5.24 -12.98
C ILE A 7 4.54 3.90 -12.94
N LEU A 8 3.76 3.65 -11.89
CA LEU A 8 3.17 2.35 -11.62
C LEU A 8 1.71 2.23 -12.07
N ASN A 9 1.03 3.35 -12.29
CA ASN A 9 -0.41 3.45 -12.58
C ASN A 9 -1.26 2.50 -11.70
N PRO A 10 -1.12 2.56 -10.36
CA PRO A 10 -1.78 1.62 -9.48
C PRO A 10 -3.27 1.94 -9.33
N GLU A 11 -4.07 0.92 -9.04
CA GLU A 11 -5.48 1.11 -8.69
C GLU A 11 -5.64 1.71 -7.29
N ILE A 12 -4.73 1.38 -6.35
CA ILE A 12 -4.76 1.85 -4.97
C ILE A 12 -3.36 2.18 -4.43
N VAL A 13 -3.25 3.25 -3.65
CA VAL A 13 -2.09 3.62 -2.84
C VAL A 13 -2.50 3.61 -1.38
N ILE A 14 -1.86 2.75 -0.60
CA ILE A 14 -2.08 2.62 0.84
C ILE A 14 -0.96 3.36 1.58
N ILE A 15 -1.33 4.37 2.37
CA ILE A 15 -0.41 5.08 3.26
C ILE A 15 -0.39 4.35 4.61
N GLY A 16 0.73 3.69 4.88
CA GLY A 16 1.00 3.00 6.15
C GLY A 16 1.80 3.83 7.15
N GLY A 17 2.03 3.26 8.34
CA GLY A 17 2.63 3.95 9.48
C GLY A 17 1.61 4.68 10.35
N ASP A 18 2.07 5.51 11.27
CA ASP A 18 1.19 6.15 12.27
C ASP A 18 0.40 7.36 11.73
N TYR A 19 0.48 7.62 10.42
CA TYR A 19 -0.17 8.75 9.74
C TYR A 19 -1.70 8.66 9.75
N TYR A 20 -2.27 7.47 9.99
CA TYR A 20 -3.72 7.31 10.07
C TYR A 20 -4.35 8.18 11.17
N LYS A 21 -3.60 8.46 12.26
CA LYS A 21 -4.03 9.31 13.37
C LYS A 21 -4.23 10.78 12.97
N VAL A 22 -3.50 11.23 11.95
CA VAL A 22 -3.55 12.61 11.44
C VAL A 22 -4.23 12.70 10.08
N LYS A 23 -4.92 11.65 9.62
CA LYS A 23 -5.55 11.60 8.28
C LYS A 23 -6.51 12.77 8.02
N ASN A 24 -7.20 13.26 9.05
CA ASN A 24 -8.14 14.37 8.93
C ASN A 24 -7.44 15.72 8.68
N LEU A 25 -6.13 15.80 8.94
CA LEU A 25 -5.32 17.00 8.74
C LEU A 25 -4.57 16.98 7.40
N ILE A 26 -4.19 15.80 6.90
CA ILE A 26 -3.31 15.67 5.73
C ILE A 26 -3.93 14.95 4.53
N GLY A 27 -5.04 14.23 4.73
CA GLY A 27 -5.58 13.30 3.74
C GLY A 27 -6.08 14.00 2.47
N GLU A 28 -6.79 15.11 2.62
CA GLU A 28 -7.29 15.90 1.49
C GLU A 28 -6.14 16.51 0.69
N SER A 29 -5.21 17.21 1.35
CA SER A 29 -4.06 17.82 0.69
C SER A 29 -3.18 16.80 -0.05
N ILE A 30 -3.05 15.59 0.49
CA ILE A 30 -2.37 14.48 -0.20
C ILE A 30 -3.11 14.09 -1.49
N LYS A 31 -4.43 13.91 -1.42
CA LYS A 31 -5.26 13.53 -2.58
C LYS A 31 -5.22 14.60 -3.67
N GLU A 32 -5.43 15.86 -3.30
CA GLU A 32 -5.37 17.00 -4.22
C GLU A 32 -3.99 17.12 -4.89
N THR A 33 -2.93 17.07 -4.10
CA THR A 33 -1.56 17.18 -4.61
C THR A 33 -1.20 16.01 -5.52
N ALA A 34 -1.65 14.80 -5.19
CA ALA A 34 -1.46 13.63 -6.02
C ALA A 34 -2.22 13.76 -7.34
N SER A 35 -3.48 14.19 -7.32
CA SER A 35 -4.30 14.41 -8.51
C SER A 35 -3.70 15.48 -9.43
N LEU A 36 -3.37 16.66 -8.89
CA LEU A 36 -2.80 17.79 -9.64
C LEU A 36 -1.46 17.47 -10.34
N ARG A 37 -0.69 16.54 -9.78
CA ARG A 37 0.66 16.19 -10.27
C ARG A 37 0.71 14.85 -11.01
N SER A 38 -0.41 14.12 -11.07
CA SER A 38 -0.50 12.88 -11.83
C SER A 38 -0.81 13.16 -13.29
N TRP A 39 -0.39 12.27 -14.19
CA TRP A 39 -0.69 12.39 -15.61
C TRP A 39 -2.18 12.13 -15.88
N PRO A 40 -2.83 12.87 -16.80
CA PRO A 40 -4.25 12.70 -17.11
C PRO A 40 -4.63 11.32 -17.66
N ILE A 41 -3.67 10.56 -18.18
CA ILE A 41 -3.88 9.23 -18.76
C ILE A 41 -3.94 8.11 -17.70
N ASN A 42 -3.52 8.39 -16.47
CA ASN A 42 -3.55 7.39 -15.41
C ASN A 42 -5.01 7.09 -15.03
N LYS A 43 -5.26 5.84 -14.63
CA LYS A 43 -6.55 5.49 -14.03
C LYS A 43 -6.73 6.27 -12.72
N GLU A 44 -7.98 6.42 -12.29
CA GLU A 44 -8.28 6.98 -10.98
C GLU A 44 -7.67 6.07 -9.90
N THR A 45 -6.59 6.55 -9.27
CA THR A 45 -5.92 5.86 -8.17
C THR A 45 -6.59 6.25 -6.85
N GLU A 46 -7.09 5.26 -6.12
CA GLU A 46 -7.60 5.48 -4.77
C GLU A 46 -6.44 5.66 -3.78
N ILE A 47 -6.49 6.69 -2.92
CA ILE A 47 -5.50 6.90 -1.86
C ILE A 47 -6.18 6.73 -0.51
N VAL A 48 -5.73 5.72 0.26
CA VAL A 48 -6.29 5.35 1.56
C VAL A 48 -5.21 5.26 2.64
N PHE A 49 -5.62 5.29 3.90
CA PHE A 49 -4.75 5.09 5.06
C PHE A 49 -5.11 3.75 5.72
N THR A 50 -4.10 2.95 6.04
CA THR A 50 -4.29 1.74 6.86
C THR A 50 -4.17 2.06 8.35
N ASP A 51 -4.89 1.33 9.18
CA ASP A 51 -4.86 1.41 10.64
C ASP A 51 -3.89 0.42 11.30
N PHE A 52 -3.09 -0.33 10.52
CA PHE A 52 -2.08 -1.27 11.05
C PHE A 52 -0.97 -0.59 11.85
N GLY A 53 -0.80 0.73 11.70
CA GLY A 53 0.13 1.52 12.51
C GLY A 53 1.56 0.97 12.48
N LEU A 54 2.18 0.90 13.66
CA LEU A 54 3.54 0.39 13.85
C LEU A 54 3.64 -1.14 13.73
N ASP A 55 2.51 -1.84 13.90
CA ASP A 55 2.47 -3.30 13.85
C ASP A 55 2.53 -3.82 12.40
N ALA A 56 2.36 -2.97 11.40
CA ALA A 56 2.46 -3.31 9.98
C ALA A 56 3.77 -4.07 9.64
N CYS A 57 4.89 -3.67 10.25
CA CYS A 57 6.17 -4.38 10.05
C CYS A 57 6.15 -5.79 10.66
N VAL A 58 5.54 -5.96 11.83
CA VAL A 58 5.44 -7.28 12.49
C VAL A 58 4.54 -8.21 11.68
N TYR A 59 3.39 -7.71 11.22
CA TYR A 59 2.51 -8.46 10.31
C TYR A 59 3.22 -8.87 9.02
N GLY A 60 3.97 -7.95 8.41
CA GLY A 60 4.75 -8.23 7.20
C GLY A 60 5.81 -9.31 7.43
N ALA A 61 6.57 -9.22 8.51
CA ALA A 61 7.60 -10.19 8.86
C ALA A 61 7.02 -11.60 9.11
N ALA A 62 5.95 -11.69 9.90
CA ALA A 62 5.25 -12.96 10.15
C ALA A 62 4.70 -13.56 8.85
N THR A 63 4.11 -12.72 7.98
CA THR A 63 3.54 -13.15 6.69
C THR A 63 4.62 -13.74 5.78
N LEU A 64 5.84 -13.17 5.76
CA LEU A 64 6.94 -13.72 4.96
C LEU A 64 7.33 -15.14 5.40
N VAL A 65 7.39 -15.39 6.70
CA VAL A 65 7.72 -16.73 7.25
C VAL A 65 6.60 -17.72 6.93
N ILE A 66 5.34 -17.33 7.16
CA ILE A 66 4.16 -18.16 6.89
C ILE A 66 4.10 -18.50 5.40
N LYS A 67 4.23 -17.49 4.52
CA LYS A 67 4.22 -17.69 3.07
C LYS A 67 5.31 -18.67 2.65
N LYS A 68 6.54 -18.48 3.13
CA LYS A 68 7.65 -19.39 2.83
C LYS A 68 7.34 -20.82 3.27
N PHE A 69 6.82 -21.01 4.48
CA PHE A 69 6.44 -22.33 4.99
C PHE A 69 5.36 -23.00 4.13
N LEU A 70 4.33 -22.25 3.74
CA LEU A 70 3.24 -22.75 2.90
C LEU A 70 3.71 -23.08 1.48
N ASP A 71 4.55 -22.23 0.87
CA ASP A 71 5.11 -22.45 -0.47
C ASP A 71 5.94 -23.76 -0.48
N TYR A 72 6.78 -24.00 0.54
CA TYR A 72 7.50 -25.27 0.67
C TYR A 72 6.58 -26.48 0.84
N GLY A 73 5.50 -26.35 1.62
CA GLY A 73 4.51 -27.41 1.78
C GLY A 73 3.83 -27.74 0.45
N TYR A 74 3.46 -26.73 -0.33
CA TYR A 74 2.81 -26.89 -1.63
C TYR A 74 3.70 -27.64 -2.63
N ASP A 75 5.00 -27.31 -2.68
CA ASP A 75 5.98 -28.01 -3.52
C ASP A 75 6.22 -29.47 -3.12
N TYR A 76 6.02 -29.81 -1.84
CA TYR A 76 6.20 -31.18 -1.31
C TYR A 76 4.99 -32.10 -1.55
N PHE A 77 3.78 -31.56 -1.75
CA PHE A 77 2.55 -32.34 -1.92
C PHE A 77 2.07 -32.44 -3.38
N ILE A 78 2.59 -31.62 -4.29
CA ILE A 78 2.19 -31.60 -5.72
C ILE A 78 3.28 -32.18 -6.65
N LYS A 79 4.42 -32.62 -6.11
CA LYS A 79 5.34 -33.54 -6.80
C LYS A 79 5.19 -34.96 -6.25
#